data_AF-A0A7R9WIZ7-F1
#
_entry.id   AF-A0A7R9WIZ7-F1
#
_cell.length_a   1.000
_cell.length_b   1.000
_cell.length_c   1.000
_cell.angle_alpha   90.00
_cell.angle_beta   90.00
_cell.angle_gamma   90.00
#
_symmetry.space_group_name_H-M   'P 1'
#
loop_
_entity.id
_entity.type
_entity.pdbx_description
1 polymer ?
#
loop_
_entity_poly.entity_id
_entity_poly.type
_entity_poly.pdbx_seq_one_letter_code
_entity_poly.pdbx_strand_id
1 'polypeptide(L)'
;TGEDFRCSQGSSFPQKTVYELLEEGNRTWKYYYNDSAWVSFVEFFDTPRGQRGMETYDKFYEACESGKLPSFSFLLPRQGTNETTGDGSNDDHPCHDVALGEKLLKDTYEAIRASPAWNRTLLVVTYDDSGGFYDHAPLVTGVPAPDDIPSCSTKTDYTL
;
A
#
# COMPACT_ATOMS: atom_id res chain seq x y z
N THR A 1 -13.10 2.90 7.12
CA THR A 1 -13.96 1.77 6.69
C THR A 1 -15.44 2.14 6.68
N GLY A 2 -16.16 1.94 5.56
CA GLY A 2 -17.61 2.16 5.48
C GLY A 2 -18.43 1.25 6.40
N GLU A 3 -19.71 1.57 6.62
CA GLU A 3 -20.61 0.80 7.50
C GLU A 3 -20.79 -0.66 7.04
N ASP A 4 -20.65 -0.91 5.73
CA ASP A 4 -20.80 -2.23 5.09
C ASP A 4 -19.70 -3.24 5.46
N PHE A 5 -18.59 -2.79 6.05
CA PHE A 5 -17.43 -3.63 6.41
C PHE A 5 -17.38 -3.99 7.91
N ARG A 6 -18.41 -3.64 8.69
CA ARG A 6 -18.42 -3.82 10.15
C ARG A 6 -19.36 -4.96 10.55
N CYS A 7 -18.80 -5.99 11.19
CA CYS A 7 -19.58 -7.10 11.78
C CYS A 7 -20.32 -6.63 13.05
N SER A 8 -19.78 -5.61 13.70
CA SER A 8 -20.40 -4.84 14.78
C SER A 8 -20.18 -3.35 14.53
N GLN A 9 -21.26 -2.58 14.43
CA GLN A 9 -21.15 -1.14 14.25
C GLN A 9 -20.38 -0.51 15.43
N GLY A 10 -19.44 0.39 15.11
CA GLY A 10 -18.66 1.13 16.11
C GLY A 10 -17.41 0.44 16.66
N SER A 11 -17.08 -0.78 16.21
CA SER A 11 -15.83 -1.46 16.58
C SER A 11 -14.86 -1.55 15.40
N SER A 12 -13.61 -1.18 15.63
CA SER A 12 -12.49 -1.37 14.71
C SER A 12 -12.09 -2.84 14.60
N PHE A 13 -11.39 -3.21 13.53
CA PHE A 13 -10.69 -4.49 13.47
C PHE A 13 -9.67 -4.57 14.62
N PRO A 14 -9.66 -5.66 15.43
CA PRO A 14 -8.79 -5.76 16.59
C PRO A 14 -7.31 -6.02 16.25
N GLN A 15 -7.01 -6.35 14.99
CA GLN A 15 -5.67 -6.67 14.52
C GLN A 15 -4.79 -5.42 14.51
N LYS A 16 -3.60 -5.52 15.11
CA LYS A 16 -2.57 -4.49 14.99
C LYS A 16 -2.10 -4.38 13.55
N THR A 17 -1.87 -3.16 13.10
CA THR A 17 -1.24 -2.95 11.78
C THR A 17 0.26 -3.29 11.83
N VAL A 18 0.87 -3.53 10.67
CA VAL A 18 2.32 -3.72 10.56
C VAL A 18 3.12 -2.53 11.13
N TYR A 19 2.56 -1.31 11.02
CA TYR A 19 3.20 -0.09 11.51
C TYR A 19 3.29 -0.05 13.03
N GLU A 20 2.25 -0.54 13.72
CA GLU A 20 2.27 -0.65 15.18
C GLU A 20 3.28 -1.70 15.64
N LEU A 21 3.38 -2.83 14.94
CA LEU A 21 4.37 -3.86 15.22
C LEU A 21 5.81 -3.36 14.99
N LEU A 22 6.02 -2.53 13.95
CA LEU A 22 7.32 -1.90 13.69
C LEU A 22 7.71 -0.95 14.82
N GLU A 23 6.78 -0.12 15.31
CA GLU A 23 7.03 0.79 16.44
C GLU A 23 7.36 0.02 17.72
N GLU A 24 6.64 -1.05 18.03
CA GLU A 24 6.95 -1.93 19.17
C GLU A 24 8.35 -2.55 19.06
N GLY A 25 8.81 -2.82 17.83
CA GLY A 25 10.16 -3.27 17.52
C GLY A 25 11.23 -2.17 17.45
N ASN A 26 10.90 -0.92 17.81
CA ASN A 26 11.75 0.27 17.64
C ASN A 26 12.27 0.44 16.20
N ARG A 27 11.45 0.09 15.20
CA ARG A 27 11.74 0.26 13.78
C ARG A 27 11.02 1.47 13.22
N THR A 28 11.74 2.27 12.44
CA THR A 28 11.17 3.43 11.78
C THR A 28 10.40 3.00 10.54
N TRP A 29 9.29 3.67 10.27
CA TRP A 29 8.46 3.41 9.09
C TRP A 29 7.98 4.72 8.47
N LYS A 30 7.74 4.70 7.16
CA LYS A 30 7.02 5.75 6.45
C LYS A 30 6.10 5.16 5.39
N TYR A 31 4.97 5.82 5.21
CA TYR A 31 4.03 5.58 4.13
C TYR A 31 4.11 6.76 3.16
N TYR A 32 4.54 6.51 1.93
CA TYR A 32 4.71 7.53 0.91
C TYR A 32 3.61 7.45 -0.14
N TYR A 33 3.01 8.59 -0.46
CA TYR A 33 1.95 8.71 -1.46
C TYR A 33 2.19 9.92 -2.38
N ASN A 34 1.66 9.88 -3.59
CA ASN A 34 1.71 11.04 -4.47
C ASN A 34 0.74 12.12 -3.99
N ASP A 35 -0.57 11.86 -4.12
CA ASP A 35 -1.59 12.90 -3.92
C ASP A 35 -2.71 12.49 -2.99
N SER A 36 -3.26 11.29 -3.20
CA SER A 36 -4.35 10.75 -2.39
C SER A 36 -3.82 9.62 -1.53
N ALA A 37 -3.95 9.77 -0.22
CA ALA A 37 -3.63 8.71 0.71
C ALA A 37 -4.83 7.77 0.89
N TRP A 38 -5.12 6.96 -0.13
CA TRP A 38 -6.22 5.98 -0.09
C TRP A 38 -6.10 5.00 1.10
N VAL A 39 -4.91 4.87 1.70
CA VAL A 39 -4.71 4.12 2.95
C VAL A 39 -5.51 4.66 4.15
N SER A 40 -6.05 5.88 4.10
CA SER A 40 -6.97 6.41 5.11
C SER A 40 -8.23 5.55 5.29
N PHE A 41 -8.54 4.61 4.40
CA PHE A 41 -9.58 3.62 4.68
C PHE A 41 -9.24 2.71 5.88
N VAL A 42 -7.95 2.56 6.20
CA VAL A 42 -7.44 1.87 7.40
C VAL A 42 -7.42 2.87 8.56
N GLU A 43 -8.24 2.59 9.57
CA GLU A 43 -8.51 3.51 10.69
C GLU A 43 -7.27 4.02 11.42
N PHE A 44 -6.19 3.21 11.48
CA PHE A 44 -4.92 3.63 12.05
C PHE A 44 -4.39 4.94 11.43
N PHE A 45 -4.54 5.13 10.11
CA PHE A 45 -4.06 6.31 9.39
C PHE A 45 -4.95 7.54 9.57
N ASP A 46 -6.15 7.40 10.14
CA ASP A 46 -7.00 8.52 10.56
C ASP A 46 -6.59 9.08 11.94
N THR A 47 -5.66 8.43 12.64
CA THR A 47 -5.17 8.89 13.95
C THR A 47 -3.97 9.83 13.81
N PRO A 48 -3.71 10.73 14.78
CA PRO A 48 -2.47 11.51 14.83
C PRO A 48 -1.21 10.64 14.89
N ARG A 49 -1.32 9.37 15.29
CA ARG A 49 -0.20 8.42 15.30
C ARG A 49 0.14 7.98 13.88
N GLY A 50 -0.85 7.53 13.11
CA GLY A 50 -0.66 7.13 11.71
C GLY A 50 -0.26 8.29 10.80
N GLN A 51 -0.91 9.45 10.94
CA GLN A 51 -0.63 10.63 10.11
C GLN A 51 0.83 11.12 10.21
N ARG A 52 1.51 10.93 11.36
CA ARG A 52 2.93 11.29 11.51
C ARG A 52 3.88 10.47 10.64
N GLY A 53 3.45 9.29 10.21
CA GLY A 53 4.24 8.41 9.34
C GLY A 53 3.96 8.61 7.85
N MET A 54 2.97 9.44 7.49
CA MET A 54 2.57 9.68 6.11
C MET A 54 3.34 10.86 5.52
N GLU A 55 3.89 10.69 4.33
CA GLU A 55 4.70 11.71 3.64
C GLU A 55 4.48 11.63 2.13
N THR A 56 4.88 12.66 1.39
CA THR A 56 4.79 12.66 -0.08
C THR A 56 5.95 11.88 -0.73
N TYR A 57 5.80 11.50 -2.00
CA TYR A 57 6.89 10.92 -2.79
C TYR A 57 8.14 11.81 -2.87
N ASP A 58 7.99 13.14 -2.85
CA ASP A 58 9.15 14.04 -2.82
C ASP A 58 10.01 13.79 -1.57
N LYS A 59 9.38 13.54 -0.42
CA LYS A 59 10.08 13.17 0.82
C LYS A 59 10.73 11.80 0.75
N PHE A 60 10.17 10.88 -0.04
CA PHE A 60 10.82 9.61 -0.33
C PHE A 60 12.11 9.84 -1.14
N TYR A 61 12.07 10.65 -2.19
CA TYR A 61 13.26 10.98 -2.99
C TYR A 61 14.34 11.70 -2.15
N GLU A 62 13.95 12.67 -1.32
CA GLU A 62 14.87 13.32 -0.36
C GLU A 62 15.50 12.30 0.62
N ALA A 63 14.72 11.32 1.10
CA ALA A 63 15.21 10.27 1.98
C ALA A 63 16.18 9.32 1.27
N CYS A 64 15.92 8.98 0.00
CA CYS A 64 16.85 8.25 -0.86
C CYS A 64 18.16 9.01 -1.02
N GLU A 65 18.12 10.27 -1.44
CA GLU A 65 19.31 11.10 -1.68
C GLU A 65 20.17 11.25 -0.42
N SER A 66 19.53 11.48 0.73
CA SER A 66 20.23 11.67 2.01
C SER A 66 20.63 10.37 2.71
N GLY A 67 20.26 9.20 2.16
CA GLY A 67 20.50 7.90 2.79
C GLY A 67 19.75 7.70 4.11
N LYS A 68 18.63 8.41 4.29
CA LYS A 68 17.80 8.41 5.51
C LYS A 68 16.48 7.65 5.33
N LEU A 69 16.44 6.68 4.40
CA LEU A 69 15.31 5.78 4.28
C LEU A 69 15.01 5.11 5.64
N PRO A 70 13.72 5.00 6.04
CA PRO A 70 13.32 4.30 7.25
C PRO A 70 13.58 2.79 7.13
N SER A 71 13.38 2.06 8.24
CA SER A 71 13.50 0.60 8.22
C SER A 71 12.45 -0.07 7.33
N PHE A 72 11.28 0.58 7.16
CA PHE A 72 10.21 0.13 6.28
C PHE A 72 9.60 1.33 5.53
N SER A 73 9.54 1.25 4.20
CA SER A 73 8.89 2.23 3.35
C SER A 73 7.78 1.55 2.57
N PHE A 74 6.55 2.01 2.74
CA PHE A 74 5.43 1.61 1.88
C PHE A 74 5.21 2.71 0.84
N LEU A 75 5.14 2.35 -0.43
CA LEU A 75 5.02 3.28 -1.55
C LEU A 75 3.68 3.04 -2.24
N LEU A 76 2.82 4.06 -2.30
CA LEU A 76 1.52 3.97 -2.98
C LEU A 76 1.47 4.93 -4.17
N PRO A 77 1.20 4.43 -5.40
CA PRO A 77 0.99 5.29 -6.55
C PRO A 77 -0.24 6.18 -6.38
N ARG A 78 -0.35 7.16 -7.26
CA ARG A 78 -1.58 7.92 -7.50
C ARG A 78 -2.59 7.03 -8.22
N GLN A 79 -3.67 6.70 -7.52
CA GLN A 79 -4.73 5.79 -7.99
C GLN A 79 -5.88 6.48 -8.74
N GLY A 80 -5.78 7.77 -9.01
CA GLY A 80 -6.82 8.55 -9.69
C GLY A 80 -6.28 9.85 -10.26
N THR A 81 -7.14 10.64 -10.90
CA THR A 81 -6.75 11.96 -11.41
C THR A 81 -6.53 12.94 -10.27
N ASN A 82 -5.42 13.69 -10.32
CA ASN A 82 -5.23 14.85 -9.47
C ASN A 82 -6.00 16.05 -10.07
N GLU A 83 -7.12 16.41 -9.44
CA GLU A 83 -7.98 17.52 -9.90
C GLU A 83 -7.29 18.90 -9.89
N THR A 84 -6.19 19.06 -9.14
CA THR A 84 -5.45 20.33 -9.05
C THR A 84 -4.40 20.45 -10.16
N THR A 85 -3.63 19.39 -10.44
CA THR A 85 -2.57 19.42 -11.47
C THR A 85 -3.05 18.95 -12.84
N GLY A 86 -4.16 18.22 -12.88
CA GLY A 86 -4.65 17.53 -14.08
C GLY A 86 -3.88 16.25 -14.39
N ASP A 87 -2.95 15.82 -13.53
CA ASP A 87 -2.20 14.60 -13.76
C ASP A 87 -3.10 13.37 -13.59
N GLY A 88 -3.01 12.43 -14.53
CA GLY A 88 -3.67 11.14 -14.42
C GLY A 88 -3.00 10.21 -13.39
N SER A 89 -3.64 9.07 -13.14
CA SER A 89 -3.12 7.96 -12.35
C SER A 89 -1.75 7.50 -12.87
N ASN A 90 -0.89 7.03 -11.96
CA ASN A 90 0.43 6.50 -12.29
C ASN A 90 0.64 5.10 -11.65
N ASP A 91 -0.41 4.30 -11.68
CA ASP A 91 -0.40 2.88 -11.34
C ASP A 91 -0.61 2.03 -12.61
N ASP A 92 -0.66 0.72 -12.43
CA ASP A 92 -0.94 -0.25 -13.50
C ASP A 92 -2.39 -0.75 -13.48
N HIS A 93 -3.31 -0.02 -12.84
CA HIS A 93 -4.70 -0.45 -12.77
C HIS A 93 -5.32 -0.51 -14.18
N PRO A 94 -6.16 -1.52 -14.49
CA PRO A 94 -6.86 -1.57 -15.77
C PRO A 94 -7.57 -0.25 -16.06
N CYS A 95 -7.50 0.23 -17.31
CA CYS A 95 -7.99 1.53 -17.78
C CYS A 95 -7.09 2.75 -17.52
N HIS A 96 -6.02 2.62 -16.73
CA HIS A 96 -5.00 3.66 -16.62
C HIS A 96 -3.86 3.46 -17.65
N ASP A 97 -3.04 4.48 -17.84
CA ASP A 97 -1.87 4.42 -18.72
C ASP A 97 -0.71 3.71 -18.00
N VAL A 98 -0.51 2.44 -18.33
CA VAL A 98 0.56 1.59 -17.79
C VAL A 98 1.96 2.21 -17.99
N ALA A 99 2.15 3.06 -19.01
CA ALA A 99 3.44 3.74 -19.18
C ALA A 99 3.76 4.68 -18.01
N LEU A 100 2.75 5.24 -17.34
CA LEU A 100 2.93 6.08 -16.17
C LEU A 100 3.25 5.26 -14.91
N GLY A 101 2.63 4.08 -14.76
CA GLY A 101 2.96 3.12 -13.70
C GLY A 101 4.39 2.59 -13.82
N GLU A 102 4.77 2.12 -15.01
CA GLU A 102 6.12 1.66 -15.31
C GLU A 102 7.16 2.78 -15.12
N LYS A 103 6.79 4.04 -15.44
CA LYS A 103 7.66 5.20 -15.19
C LYS A 103 7.87 5.41 -13.69
N LEU A 104 6.82 5.34 -12.87
CA LEU A 104 6.94 5.47 -11.42
C LEU A 104 7.83 4.37 -10.82
N LEU A 105 7.65 3.13 -11.27
CA LEU A 105 8.48 2.01 -10.84
C LEU A 105 9.95 2.24 -11.19
N LYS A 106 10.23 2.66 -12.43
CA LYS A 106 11.58 3.02 -12.88
C LYS A 106 12.17 4.14 -12.02
N ASP A 107 11.45 5.23 -11.81
CA ASP A 107 11.96 6.39 -11.06
C ASP A 107 12.23 6.03 -9.59
N THR A 108 11.36 5.19 -9.00
CA THR A 108 11.55 4.63 -7.66
C THR A 108 12.81 3.79 -7.58
N TYR A 109 13.00 2.86 -8.53
CA TYR A 109 14.19 2.02 -8.58
C TYR A 109 15.47 2.86 -8.73
N GLU A 110 15.48 3.83 -9.65
CA GLU A 110 16.65 4.69 -9.88
C GLU A 110 16.99 5.53 -8.64
N ALA A 111 15.98 6.06 -7.93
CA ALA A 111 16.20 6.80 -6.69
C ALA A 111 16.83 5.93 -5.59
N ILE A 112 16.32 4.70 -5.39
CA ILE A 112 16.90 3.77 -4.42
C ILE A 112 18.31 3.34 -4.87
N ARG A 113 18.51 3.11 -6.17
CA ARG A 113 19.78 2.69 -6.75
C ARG A 113 20.89 3.73 -6.60
N ALA A 114 20.54 5.00 -6.69
CA ALA A 114 21.43 6.13 -6.48
C ALA A 114 21.66 6.44 -4.98
N SER A 115 20.80 5.94 -4.09
CA SER A 115 20.86 6.21 -2.65
C SER A 115 22.14 5.66 -2.00
N PRO A 116 22.72 6.36 -1.01
CA PRO A 116 23.72 5.78 -0.11
C PRO A 116 23.23 4.51 0.62
N ALA A 117 21.92 4.30 0.72
CA ALA A 117 21.31 3.12 1.33
C ALA A 117 21.17 1.92 0.37
N TRP A 118 21.50 2.03 -0.93
CA TRP A 118 21.30 0.97 -1.93
C TRP A 118 21.70 -0.43 -1.46
N ASN A 119 22.94 -0.59 -0.97
CA ASN A 119 23.49 -1.90 -0.58
C ASN A 119 22.84 -2.52 0.67
N ARG A 120 21.91 -1.82 1.31
CA ARG A 120 21.17 -2.28 2.51
C ARG A 120 19.66 -2.18 2.35
N THR A 121 19.17 -1.96 1.13
CA THR A 121 17.75 -1.83 0.84
C THR A 121 17.28 -3.00 -0.01
N LEU A 122 16.12 -3.56 0.33
CA LEU A 122 15.37 -4.49 -0.49
C LEU A 122 14.17 -3.75 -1.07
N LEU A 123 14.07 -3.70 -2.40
CA LEU A 123 12.86 -3.27 -3.08
C LEU A 123 11.99 -4.48 -3.38
N VAL A 124 10.76 -4.46 -2.88
CA VAL A 124 9.72 -5.46 -3.18
C VAL A 124 8.62 -4.76 -3.96
N VAL A 125 8.27 -5.31 -5.12
CA VAL A 125 7.17 -4.84 -5.96
C VAL A 125 6.10 -5.91 -5.95
N THR A 126 4.86 -5.51 -5.68
CA THR A 126 3.70 -6.39 -5.66
C THR A 126 2.49 -5.66 -6.18
N TYR A 127 1.51 -6.42 -6.64
CA TYR A 127 0.20 -5.94 -7.06
C TYR A 127 -0.84 -6.37 -6.01
N ASP A 128 -1.87 -5.55 -5.80
CA ASP A 128 -2.95 -5.83 -4.84
C ASP A 128 -3.99 -6.81 -5.40
N ASP A 129 -4.18 -6.79 -6.73
CA ASP A 129 -4.98 -7.78 -7.46
C ASP A 129 -4.33 -8.20 -8.80
N SER A 130 -5.04 -9.03 -9.57
CA SER A 130 -4.58 -9.58 -10.85
C SER A 130 -4.92 -8.71 -12.07
N GLY A 131 -5.62 -7.58 -11.88
CA GLY A 131 -6.11 -6.71 -12.94
C GLY A 131 -7.26 -7.29 -13.78
N GLY A 132 -7.73 -8.50 -13.46
CA GLY A 132 -8.85 -9.15 -14.18
C GLY A 132 -8.51 -9.64 -15.60
N PHE A 133 -7.25 -9.57 -16.01
CA PHE A 133 -6.79 -10.18 -17.26
C PHE A 133 -6.62 -11.70 -17.08
N TYR A 134 -6.68 -12.44 -18.18
CA TYR A 134 -6.52 -13.90 -18.14
C TYR A 134 -5.10 -14.29 -17.70
N ASP A 135 -5.01 -15.10 -16.65
CA ASP A 135 -3.82 -15.88 -16.32
C ASP A 135 -4.09 -17.37 -16.53
N HIS A 136 -3.15 -18.05 -17.17
CA HIS A 136 -3.15 -19.49 -17.37
C HIS A 136 -2.89 -20.30 -16.09
N ALA A 137 -2.31 -19.67 -15.06
CA ALA A 137 -2.01 -20.32 -13.81
C ALA A 137 -3.31 -20.75 -13.11
N PRO A 138 -3.39 -22.00 -12.60
CA PRO A 138 -4.57 -22.44 -11.88
C PRO A 138 -4.70 -21.67 -10.57
N LEU A 139 -5.95 -21.36 -10.19
CA LEU A 139 -6.24 -20.78 -8.88
C LEU A 139 -5.89 -21.78 -7.77
N VAL A 140 -5.34 -21.27 -6.68
CA VAL A 140 -5.14 -22.07 -5.46
C VAL A 140 -6.50 -22.33 -4.83
N THR A 141 -6.88 -23.59 -4.69
CA THR A 141 -8.14 -24.00 -4.03
C THR A 141 -7.88 -24.47 -2.60
N GLY A 142 -8.91 -24.40 -1.75
CA GLY A 142 -8.83 -24.90 -0.38
C GLY A 142 -7.97 -24.03 0.56
N VAL A 143 -7.80 -22.74 0.27
CA VAL A 143 -7.15 -21.79 1.17
C VAL A 143 -7.96 -21.73 2.48
N PRO A 144 -7.38 -22.09 3.64
CA PRO A 144 -8.10 -22.05 4.91
C PRO A 144 -8.42 -20.61 5.30
N ALA A 145 -9.51 -20.43 6.03
CA ALA A 145 -9.78 -19.14 6.65
C ALA A 145 -8.62 -18.74 7.58
N PRO A 146 -8.21 -17.46 7.60
CA PRO A 146 -7.10 -17.01 8.45
C PRO A 146 -7.43 -17.12 9.95
N ASP A 147 -8.72 -17.10 10.30
CA ASP A 147 -9.26 -17.30 11.63
C ASP A 147 -10.68 -17.91 11.55
N ASP A 148 -11.26 -18.24 12.71
CA ASP A 148 -12.63 -18.74 12.82
C ASP A 148 -13.68 -17.62 12.84
N ILE A 149 -13.33 -16.39 12.42
CA ILE A 149 -14.23 -15.24 12.44
C ILE A 149 -14.93 -15.12 11.07
N PRO A 150 -16.27 -15.25 11.00
CA PRO A 150 -16.99 -15.13 9.73
C PRO A 150 -16.98 -13.69 9.18
N SER A 151 -16.94 -13.56 7.85
CA SER A 151 -17.11 -12.25 7.18
C SER A 151 -18.52 -11.68 7.43
N CYS A 152 -18.62 -10.35 7.47
CA CYS A 152 -19.83 -9.63 7.88
C CYS A 152 -20.96 -9.68 6.83
N SER A 153 -20.61 -9.77 5.55
CA SER A 153 -21.51 -10.08 4.44
C SER A 153 -21.15 -11.44 3.85
N THR A 154 -22.16 -12.12 3.30
CA THR A 154 -22.17 -13.46 2.67
C THR A 154 -20.81 -14.14 2.55
N LYS A 155 -20.70 -15.36 3.12
CA LYS A 155 -19.55 -16.25 2.91
C LYS A 155 -19.02 -16.09 1.49
N THR A 156 -17.83 -15.52 1.34
CA THR A 156 -17.07 -15.67 0.12
C THR A 156 -16.86 -17.17 -0.02
N ASP A 157 -17.56 -17.78 -0.97
CA ASP A 157 -17.45 -19.21 -1.20
C ASP A 157 -16.12 -19.46 -1.90
N TYR A 158 -15.12 -19.87 -1.12
CA TYR A 158 -13.81 -20.28 -1.63
C TYR A 158 -13.84 -21.72 -2.20
N THR A 159 -15.01 -22.38 -2.23
CA THR A 159 -15.19 -23.67 -2.88
C THR A 159 -15.62 -23.46 -4.32
N LEU A 160 -14.62 -23.46 -5.21
CA LEU A 160 -14.82 -23.75 -6.64
C LEU A 160 -14.79 -25.27 -6.86
#